data_AF-A0AA88H4U2-F1
#
_entry.id   AF-A0AA88H4U2-F1
#
_cell.length_a   1.000
_cell.length_b   1.000
_cell.length_c   1.000
_cell.angle_alpha   90.00
_cell.angle_beta   90.00
_cell.angle_gamma   90.00
#
_symmetry.space_group_name_H-M   'P 1'
#
loop_
_entity.id
_entity.type
_entity.pdbx_description
1 polymer ?
#
loop_
_entity_poly.entity_id
_entity_poly.type
_entity_poly.pdbx_seq_one_letter_code
_entity_poly.pdbx_strand_id
1 'polypeptide(L)'
;MNFLYRLFGSGAAHHTSSSGNVEKDLRKKRRMLQLTEDQIHVQEETYETLTETIKNMKLHLESIKQREQEMILLQIDTERELQEDYENYLQKGKKDEEYEKKYEVSRKFLEETMAAKKQEIKAKMEEYEARIRSLELKAQEILKTKQVTEDTNYLLNEEVQRLETQRQKEFVASDNYDQLGAEEDLEASSNIPLTLQTVSIQPQVHDEQEQQQHPSTIVSSSESSNISPNSAGKDLWDRKDDHV
;
A
#
# COMPACT_ATOMS: atom_id res chain seq x y z
N MET A 1 14.61 11.83 -1.89
CA MET A 1 15.56 11.44 -2.95
C MET A 1 15.05 10.15 -3.58
N ASN A 2 14.41 10.27 -4.75
CA ASN A 2 13.57 9.25 -5.39
C ASN A 2 14.37 8.03 -5.90
N PHE A 3 13.97 6.83 -5.47
CA PHE A 3 14.46 5.54 -6.00
C PHE A 3 14.28 5.42 -7.52
N LEU A 4 13.22 6.06 -8.07
CA LEU A 4 12.92 6.08 -9.50
C LEU A 4 13.97 6.84 -10.33
N TYR A 5 14.54 7.93 -9.83
CA TYR A 5 15.62 8.65 -10.54
C TYR A 5 16.91 7.82 -10.65
N ARG A 6 17.11 6.86 -9.74
CA ARG A 6 18.28 5.97 -9.75
C ARG A 6 18.18 4.83 -10.75
N LEU A 7 16.96 4.45 -11.16
CA LEU A 7 16.76 3.42 -12.19
C LEU A 7 17.03 3.92 -13.61
N PHE A 8 16.95 5.24 -13.84
CA PHE A 8 17.15 5.87 -15.16
C PHE A 8 18.40 6.75 -15.24
N GLY A 9 19.13 6.93 -14.13
CA GLY A 9 20.31 7.78 -14.05
C GLY A 9 21.61 7.08 -14.49
N SER A 10 22.01 7.34 -15.73
CA SER A 10 23.40 7.36 -16.22
C SER A 10 24.24 6.09 -16.02
N GLY A 11 24.01 5.10 -16.89
CA GLY A 11 25.02 4.10 -17.25
C GLY A 11 25.32 4.20 -18.74
N ALA A 12 26.28 5.06 -19.10
CA ALA A 12 26.90 5.02 -20.42
C ALA A 12 27.69 3.70 -20.54
N ALA A 13 27.12 2.71 -21.23
CA ALA A 13 27.80 1.45 -21.52
C ALA A 13 27.51 1.03 -22.95
N HIS A 14 28.53 1.22 -23.79
CA HIS A 14 28.81 0.58 -25.08
C HIS A 14 27.70 -0.30 -25.69
N HIS A 15 27.10 0.21 -26.76
CA HIS A 15 26.23 -0.56 -27.65
C HIS A 15 27.05 -1.55 -28.48
N THR A 16 27.14 -2.80 -28.04
CA THR A 16 27.39 -3.94 -28.94
C THR A 16 26.04 -4.58 -29.26
N SER A 17 25.59 -4.37 -30.50
CA SER A 17 24.34 -4.88 -31.06
C SER A 17 24.35 -6.40 -31.14
N SER A 18 23.49 -7.05 -30.36
CA SER A 18 23.16 -8.48 -30.47
C SER A 18 21.68 -8.66 -30.16
N SER A 19 20.95 -9.34 -31.05
CA SER A 19 19.50 -9.60 -31.00
C SER A 19 19.03 -10.23 -29.67
N GLY A 20 19.89 -11.01 -29.00
CA GLY A 20 19.60 -11.56 -27.66
C GLY A 20 19.50 -10.52 -26.54
N ASN A 21 19.98 -9.30 -26.77
CA ASN A 21 19.92 -8.20 -25.79
C ASN A 21 18.58 -7.46 -25.84
N VAL A 22 17.97 -7.32 -27.03
CA VAL A 22 16.70 -6.60 -27.23
C VAL A 22 15.54 -7.35 -26.58
N GLU A 23 15.40 -8.66 -26.82
CA GLU A 23 14.30 -9.45 -26.23
C GLU A 23 14.39 -9.51 -24.70
N LYS A 24 15.61 -9.59 -24.16
CA LYS A 24 15.84 -9.57 -22.70
C LYS A 24 15.41 -8.23 -22.09
N ASP A 25 15.74 -7.12 -22.74
CA ASP A 25 15.35 -5.79 -22.26
C ASP A 25 13.86 -5.53 -22.43
N LEU A 26 13.26 -6.00 -23.52
CA LEU A 26 11.81 -5.95 -23.77
C LEU A 26 11.04 -6.71 -22.66
N ARG A 27 11.51 -7.91 -22.28
CA ARG A 27 10.93 -8.68 -21.16
C ARG A 27 11.04 -7.94 -19.83
N LYS A 28 12.16 -7.29 -19.54
CA LYS A 28 12.32 -6.48 -18.32
C LYS A 28 11.39 -5.27 -18.32
N LYS A 29 11.29 -4.58 -19.45
CA LYS A 29 10.47 -3.37 -19.61
C LYS A 29 8.98 -3.68 -19.49
N ARG A 30 8.50 -4.76 -20.12
CA ARG A 30 7.13 -5.28 -19.91
C ARG A 30 6.84 -5.64 -18.47
N ARG A 31 7.78 -6.31 -17.78
CA ARG A 31 7.62 -6.62 -16.35
C ARG A 31 7.55 -5.35 -15.50
N MET A 32 8.38 -4.36 -15.80
CA MET A 32 8.35 -3.07 -15.13
C MET A 32 7.03 -2.34 -15.39
N LEU A 33 6.47 -2.44 -16.60
CA LEU A 33 5.19 -1.84 -16.98
C LEU A 33 4.06 -2.43 -16.14
N GLN A 34 3.99 -3.76 -16.07
CA GLN A 34 3.03 -4.46 -15.22
C GLN A 34 3.15 -4.03 -13.75
N LEU A 35 4.37 -3.97 -13.20
CA LEU A 35 4.57 -3.53 -11.81
C LEU A 35 4.13 -2.07 -11.59
N THR A 36 4.31 -1.19 -12.57
CA THR A 36 3.83 0.19 -12.47
C THR A 36 2.31 0.31 -12.60
N GLU A 37 1.65 -0.54 -13.39
CA GLU A 37 0.19 -0.63 -13.46
C GLU A 37 -0.39 -1.12 -12.13
N ASP A 38 0.19 -2.18 -11.56
CA ASP A 38 -0.19 -2.70 -10.23
C ASP A 38 -0.02 -1.62 -9.15
N GLN A 39 1.08 -0.85 -9.20
CA GLN A 39 1.34 0.25 -8.27
C GLN A 39 0.28 1.36 -8.39
N ILE A 40 -0.13 1.72 -9.61
CA ILE A 40 -1.20 2.71 -9.84
C ILE A 40 -2.51 2.21 -9.25
N HIS A 41 -2.86 0.95 -9.47
CA HIS A 41 -4.10 0.39 -8.94
C HIS A 41 -4.15 0.41 -7.40
N VAL A 42 -3.06 0.01 -6.74
CA VAL A 42 -2.95 0.10 -5.26
C VAL A 42 -3.08 1.55 -4.77
N GLN A 43 -2.51 2.52 -5.50
CA GLN A 43 -2.63 3.95 -5.17
C GLN A 43 -4.07 4.44 -5.29
N GLU A 44 -4.85 3.95 -6.27
CA GLU A 44 -6.28 4.25 -6.42
C GLU A 44 -7.10 3.69 -5.25
N GLU A 45 -6.97 2.41 -4.95
CA GLU A 45 -7.69 1.77 -3.83
C GLU A 45 -7.36 2.44 -2.48
N THR A 46 -6.09 2.77 -2.27
CA THR A 46 -5.64 3.46 -1.05
C THR A 46 -6.26 4.86 -0.97
N TYR A 47 -6.31 5.58 -2.10
CA TYR A 47 -6.90 6.91 -2.16
C TYR A 47 -8.41 6.88 -1.89
N GLU A 48 -9.13 5.92 -2.46
CA GLU A 48 -10.57 5.74 -2.24
C GLU A 48 -10.87 5.46 -0.76
N THR A 49 -10.17 4.49 -0.17
CA THR A 49 -10.30 4.14 1.26
C THR A 49 -10.00 5.35 2.17
N LEU A 50 -8.96 6.10 1.84
CA LEU A 50 -8.57 7.29 2.58
C LEU A 50 -9.62 8.40 2.47
N THR A 51 -10.19 8.59 1.28
CA THR A 51 -11.23 9.60 1.02
C THR A 51 -12.52 9.26 1.76
N GLU A 52 -12.90 7.98 1.80
CA GLU A 52 -14.03 7.51 2.60
C GLU A 52 -13.79 7.73 4.10
N THR A 53 -12.59 7.42 4.58
CA THR A 53 -12.20 7.67 5.98
C THR A 53 -12.30 9.16 6.32
N ILE A 54 -11.78 10.05 5.46
CA ILE A 54 -11.89 11.50 5.64
C ILE A 54 -13.34 11.94 5.70
N LYS A 55 -14.20 11.42 4.81
CA LYS A 55 -15.64 11.71 4.80
C LYS A 55 -16.30 11.31 6.12
N ASN A 56 -16.04 10.10 6.61
CA ASN A 56 -16.58 9.62 7.87
C ASN A 56 -16.10 10.47 9.06
N MET A 57 -14.82 10.83 9.08
CA MET A 57 -14.28 11.72 10.12
C MET A 57 -14.94 13.11 10.10
N LYS A 58 -15.20 13.68 8.92
CA LYS A 58 -15.94 14.95 8.78
C LYS A 58 -17.36 14.85 9.32
N LEU A 59 -18.06 13.73 9.06
CA LEU A 59 -19.40 13.48 9.63
C LEU A 59 -19.35 13.38 11.16
N HIS A 60 -18.35 12.71 11.71
CA HIS A 60 -18.18 12.65 13.16
C HIS A 60 -17.88 14.02 13.77
N LEU A 61 -17.03 14.83 13.14
CA LEU A 61 -16.76 16.20 13.58
C LEU A 61 -18.03 17.06 13.58
N GLU A 62 -18.87 16.94 12.56
CA GLU A 62 -20.15 17.65 12.49
C GLU A 62 -21.09 17.22 13.61
N SER A 63 -21.17 15.91 13.90
CA SER A 63 -21.94 15.40 15.03
C SER A 63 -21.43 15.92 16.38
N ILE A 64 -20.11 16.07 16.56
CA ILE A 64 -19.53 16.66 17.77
C ILE A 64 -19.93 18.13 17.90
N LYS A 65 -19.89 18.91 16.80
CA LYS A 65 -20.34 20.31 16.76
C LYS A 65 -21.82 20.45 17.12
N GLN A 66 -22.67 19.56 16.62
CA GLN A 66 -24.09 19.54 16.97
C GLN A 66 -24.30 19.30 18.47
N ARG A 67 -23.58 18.33 19.06
CA ARG A 67 -23.65 18.08 20.51
C ARG A 67 -23.12 19.25 21.33
N GLU A 68 -22.10 19.97 20.84
CA GLU A 68 -21.64 21.20 21.49
C GLU A 68 -22.77 22.25 21.54
N GLN A 69 -23.49 22.43 20.44
CA GLN A 69 -24.62 23.35 20.37
C GLN A 69 -25.77 22.93 21.28
N GLU A 70 -26.15 21.65 21.27
CA GLU A 70 -27.18 21.10 22.18
C GLU A 70 -26.80 21.30 23.64
N MET A 71 -25.53 21.08 23.99
CA MET A 71 -25.02 21.31 25.33
C MET A 71 -25.05 22.79 25.73
N ILE A 72 -24.74 23.72 24.82
CA ILE A 72 -24.85 25.16 25.07
C ILE A 72 -26.31 25.56 25.31
N LEU A 73 -27.25 25.03 24.52
CA LEU A 73 -28.68 25.30 24.71
C LEU A 73 -29.16 24.78 26.07
N LEU A 74 -28.77 23.56 26.44
CA LEU A 74 -29.10 23.00 27.75
C LEU A 74 -28.54 23.83 28.90
N GLN A 75 -27.33 24.38 28.78
CA GLN A 75 -26.77 25.29 29.77
C GLN A 75 -27.65 26.53 29.94
N ILE A 76 -28.04 27.16 28.82
CA ILE A 76 -28.88 28.37 28.85
C ILE A 76 -30.22 28.08 29.52
N ASP A 77 -30.88 26.98 29.14
CA ASP A 77 -32.17 26.60 29.73
C ASP A 77 -32.03 26.31 31.23
N THR A 78 -30.99 25.57 31.63
CA THR A 78 -30.76 25.25 33.05
C THR A 78 -30.40 26.51 33.87
N GLU A 79 -29.60 27.42 33.34
CA GLU A 79 -29.29 28.70 33.99
C GLU A 79 -30.54 29.56 34.15
N ARG A 80 -31.42 29.57 33.14
CA ARG A 80 -32.67 30.31 33.17
C ARG A 80 -33.62 29.75 34.22
N GLU A 81 -33.82 28.43 34.25
CA GLU A 81 -34.66 27.76 35.26
C GLU A 81 -34.14 28.03 36.68
N LEU A 82 -32.83 27.90 36.88
CA LEU A 82 -32.20 28.18 38.17
C LEU A 82 -32.45 29.63 38.61
N GLN A 83 -32.31 30.59 37.68
CA GLN A 83 -32.56 32.00 37.95
C GLN A 83 -34.04 32.29 38.26
N GLU A 84 -34.98 31.75 37.48
CA GLU A 84 -36.41 31.89 37.72
C GLU A 84 -36.82 31.32 39.09
N ASP A 85 -36.27 30.16 39.47
CA ASP A 85 -36.48 29.55 40.78
C ASP A 85 -35.99 30.45 41.93
N TYR A 86 -34.82 31.06 41.76
CA TYR A 86 -34.27 31.99 42.75
C TYR A 86 -35.08 33.29 42.86
N GLU A 87 -35.53 33.84 41.73
CA GLU A 87 -36.42 35.01 41.71
C GLU A 87 -37.75 34.71 42.41
N ASN A 88 -38.33 33.53 42.18
CA ASN A 88 -39.53 33.05 42.86
C ASN A 88 -39.32 32.88 44.37
N TYR A 89 -38.14 32.43 44.80
CA TYR A 89 -37.76 32.38 46.21
C TYR A 89 -37.72 33.79 46.83
N LEU A 90 -37.06 34.75 46.17
CA LEU A 90 -36.97 36.14 46.65
C LEU A 90 -38.35 36.78 46.82
N GLN A 91 -39.30 36.50 45.92
CA GLN A 91 -40.67 37.01 46.00
C GLN A 91 -41.45 36.50 47.22
N LYS A 92 -41.12 35.33 47.76
CA LYS A 92 -41.80 34.74 48.93
C LYS A 92 -41.48 35.47 50.25
N GLY A 93 -40.46 36.33 50.27
CA GLY A 93 -40.15 37.25 51.38
C GLY A 93 -39.68 36.58 52.68
N LYS A 94 -39.49 35.25 52.70
CA LYS A 94 -38.92 34.51 53.83
C LYS A 94 -37.47 34.22 53.52
N LYS A 95 -36.55 34.68 54.38
CA LYS A 95 -35.15 34.29 54.31
C LYS A 95 -34.99 32.81 54.68
N ASP A 96 -34.43 32.05 53.76
CA ASP A 96 -34.01 30.67 53.90
C ASP A 96 -32.54 30.57 53.44
N GLU A 97 -31.63 30.70 54.41
CA GLU A 97 -30.18 30.64 54.16
C GLU A 97 -29.74 29.28 53.60
N GLU A 98 -30.48 28.21 53.88
CA GLU A 98 -30.19 26.88 53.35
C GLU A 98 -30.51 26.81 51.86
N TYR A 99 -31.62 27.43 51.43
CA TYR A 99 -31.98 27.54 50.02
C TYR A 99 -30.96 28.38 49.25
N GLU A 100 -30.53 29.54 49.77
CA GLU A 100 -29.51 30.39 49.14
C GLU A 100 -28.19 29.63 48.96
N LYS A 101 -27.78 28.86 49.97
CA LYS A 101 -26.58 28.02 49.88
C LYS A 101 -26.73 26.92 48.81
N LYS A 102 -27.90 26.27 48.73
CA LYS A 102 -28.18 25.25 47.71
C LYS A 102 -28.15 25.83 46.30
N TYR A 103 -28.75 27.00 46.10
CA TYR A 103 -28.73 27.71 44.81
C TYR A 103 -27.30 27.99 44.35
N GLU A 104 -26.46 28.56 45.23
CA GLU A 104 -25.08 28.90 44.87
C GLU A 104 -24.23 27.65 44.58
N VAL A 105 -24.45 26.55 45.31
CA VAL A 105 -23.81 25.26 45.02
C VAL A 105 -24.23 24.73 43.64
N SER A 106 -25.53 24.73 43.34
CA SER A 106 -26.05 24.27 42.04
C SER A 106 -25.51 25.12 40.88
N ARG A 107 -25.45 26.45 41.06
CA ARG A 107 -24.90 27.38 40.09
C ARG A 107 -23.42 27.10 39.80
N LYS A 108 -22.60 26.99 40.85
CA LYS A 108 -21.16 26.69 40.69
C LYS A 108 -20.92 25.33 40.06
N PHE A 109 -21.68 24.32 40.49
CA PHE A 109 -21.59 22.99 39.92
C PHE A 109 -21.91 22.99 38.42
N LEU A 110 -22.93 23.72 37.99
CA LEU A 110 -23.27 23.89 36.58
C LEU A 110 -22.12 24.57 35.82
N GLU A 111 -21.60 25.68 36.33
CA GLU A 111 -20.50 26.43 35.71
C GLU A 111 -19.24 25.58 35.53
N GLU A 112 -18.80 24.88 36.59
CA GLU A 112 -17.62 24.01 36.57
C GLU A 112 -17.80 22.82 35.61
N THR A 113 -18.97 22.17 35.66
CA THR A 113 -19.29 21.03 34.79
C THR A 113 -19.30 21.44 33.32
N MET A 114 -19.91 22.59 33.02
CA MET A 114 -19.98 23.12 31.66
C MET A 114 -18.61 23.55 31.14
N ALA A 115 -17.77 24.17 31.97
CA ALA A 115 -16.41 24.53 31.61
C ALA A 115 -15.57 23.28 31.27
N ALA A 116 -15.63 22.24 32.12
CA ALA A 116 -14.94 20.98 31.89
C ALA A 116 -15.40 20.28 30.60
N LYS A 117 -16.71 20.24 30.35
CA LYS A 117 -17.28 19.61 29.16
C LYS A 117 -16.95 20.37 27.86
N LYS A 118 -17.01 21.70 27.87
CA LYS A 118 -16.58 22.53 26.74
C LYS A 118 -15.11 22.29 26.39
N GLN A 119 -14.24 22.21 27.40
CA GLN A 119 -12.82 21.92 27.18
C GLN A 119 -12.61 20.52 26.57
N GLU A 120 -13.31 19.51 27.08
CA GLU A 120 -13.26 18.14 26.55
C GLU A 120 -13.71 18.07 25.08
N ILE A 121 -14.84 18.70 24.76
CA ILE A 121 -15.38 18.74 23.40
C ILE A 121 -14.42 19.46 22.45
N LYS A 122 -13.91 20.63 22.85
CA LYS A 122 -12.95 21.41 22.06
C LYS A 122 -11.69 20.60 21.76
N ALA A 123 -11.13 19.91 22.75
CA ALA A 123 -9.95 19.06 22.56
C ALA A 123 -10.22 17.94 21.55
N LYS A 124 -11.39 17.28 21.62
CA LYS A 124 -11.79 16.26 20.63
C LYS A 124 -11.98 16.86 19.24
N MET A 125 -12.59 18.04 19.12
CA MET A 125 -12.74 18.71 17.83
C MET A 125 -11.39 19.03 17.20
N GLU A 126 -10.46 19.59 17.96
CA GLU A 126 -9.10 19.90 17.51
C GLU A 126 -8.34 18.63 17.06
N GLU A 127 -8.49 17.52 17.79
CA GLU A 127 -7.93 16.22 17.41
C GLU A 127 -8.48 15.72 16.07
N TYR A 128 -9.80 15.73 15.89
CA TYR A 128 -10.45 15.32 14.64
C TYR A 128 -10.04 16.23 13.48
N GLU A 129 -9.99 17.55 13.68
CA GLU A 129 -9.57 18.51 12.66
C GLU A 129 -8.10 18.33 12.27
N ALA A 130 -7.21 18.10 13.23
CA ALA A 130 -5.81 17.81 12.96
C ALA A 130 -5.65 16.50 12.18
N ARG A 131 -6.40 15.46 12.57
CA ARG A 131 -6.35 14.16 11.90
C ARG A 131 -6.92 14.23 10.48
N ILE A 132 -8.04 14.92 10.26
CA ILE A 132 -8.61 15.16 8.93
C ILE A 132 -7.58 15.86 8.04
N ARG A 133 -6.97 16.96 8.51
CA ARG A 133 -5.93 17.68 7.76
C ARG A 133 -4.74 16.79 7.40
N SER A 134 -4.29 15.96 8.34
CA SER A 134 -3.20 15.01 8.09
C SER A 134 -3.56 13.98 7.02
N LEU A 135 -4.79 13.44 7.04
CA LEU A 135 -5.25 12.50 6.03
C LEU A 135 -5.45 13.17 4.67
N GLU A 136 -5.93 14.41 4.62
CA GLU A 136 -6.05 15.19 3.37
C GLU A 136 -4.68 15.44 2.73
N LEU A 137 -3.65 15.74 3.53
CA LEU A 137 -2.28 15.88 3.04
C LEU A 137 -1.76 14.57 2.45
N LYS A 138 -2.03 13.42 3.12
CA LYS A 138 -1.67 12.10 2.58
C LYS A 138 -2.40 11.78 1.28
N ALA A 139 -3.68 12.15 1.18
CA ALA A 139 -4.46 11.96 -0.04
C ALA A 139 -3.86 12.76 -1.22
N GLN A 140 -3.45 14.01 -0.96
CA GLN A 140 -2.74 14.83 -1.96
C GLN A 140 -1.37 14.24 -2.34
N GLU A 141 -0.64 13.68 -1.38
CA GLU A 141 0.64 13.00 -1.65
C GLU A 141 0.46 11.75 -2.51
N ILE A 142 -0.58 10.95 -2.26
CA ILE A 142 -0.93 9.79 -3.10
C ILE A 142 -1.24 10.25 -4.52
N LEU A 143 -2.05 11.29 -4.71
CA LEU A 143 -2.36 11.82 -6.05
C LEU A 143 -1.11 12.30 -6.80
N LYS A 144 -0.21 13.02 -6.11
CA LYS A 144 1.06 13.45 -6.71
C LYS A 144 1.94 12.25 -7.10
N THR A 145 2.01 11.24 -6.23
CA THR A 145 2.81 10.05 -6.50
C THR A 145 2.20 9.24 -7.64
N LYS A 146 0.87 9.14 -7.69
CA LYS A 146 0.12 8.50 -8.78
C LYS A 146 0.45 9.14 -10.13
N GLN A 147 0.39 10.47 -10.21
CA GLN A 147 0.75 11.19 -11.43
C GLN A 147 2.19 10.87 -11.88
N VAL A 148 3.15 10.86 -10.95
CA VAL A 148 4.54 10.49 -11.28
C VAL A 148 4.63 9.04 -11.77
N THR A 149 3.87 8.12 -11.18
CA THR A 149 3.82 6.72 -11.64
C THR A 149 3.19 6.62 -13.04
N GLU A 150 2.10 7.35 -13.31
CA GLU A 150 1.43 7.41 -14.61
C GLU A 150 2.36 7.98 -15.70
N ASP A 151 3.07 9.07 -15.41
CA ASP A 151 4.07 9.65 -16.33
C ASP A 151 5.21 8.66 -16.60
N THR A 152 5.66 7.93 -15.58
CA THR A 152 6.70 6.89 -15.72
C THR A 152 6.19 5.72 -16.56
N ASN A 153 4.94 5.31 -16.35
CA ASN A 153 4.30 4.23 -17.10
C ASN A 153 4.16 4.61 -18.58
N TYR A 154 3.76 5.85 -18.87
CA TYR A 154 3.71 6.38 -20.24
C TYR A 154 5.06 6.27 -20.96
N LEU A 155 6.13 6.80 -20.36
CA LEU A 155 7.49 6.73 -20.93
C LEU A 155 7.97 5.29 -21.11
N LEU A 156 7.63 4.41 -20.16
CA LEU A 156 7.98 3.01 -20.22
C LEU A 156 7.27 2.29 -21.37
N ASN A 157 6.00 2.63 -21.61
CA ASN A 157 5.21 2.09 -22.71
C ASN A 157 5.76 2.55 -24.07
N GLU A 158 6.13 3.83 -24.21
CA GLU A 158 6.82 4.33 -25.43
C GLU A 158 8.12 3.56 -25.70
N GLU A 159 8.91 3.30 -24.66
CA GLU A 159 10.16 2.55 -24.78
C GLU A 159 9.92 1.08 -25.15
N VAL A 160 8.87 0.44 -24.63
CA VAL A 160 8.46 -0.91 -25.03
C VAL A 160 8.10 -0.94 -26.51
N GLN A 161 7.29 0.01 -26.99
CA GLN A 161 6.91 0.11 -28.41
C GLN A 161 8.13 0.35 -29.32
N ARG A 162 9.09 1.18 -28.86
CA ARG A 162 10.35 1.41 -29.57
C ARG A 162 11.17 0.12 -29.71
N LEU A 163 11.32 -0.64 -28.62
CA LEU A 163 12.04 -1.91 -28.61
C LEU A 163 11.33 -3.00 -29.42
N GLU A 164 9.98 -3.05 -29.39
CA GLU A 164 9.19 -3.95 -30.24
C GLU A 164 9.39 -3.64 -31.72
N THR A 165 9.38 -2.36 -32.08
CA THR A 165 9.67 -1.93 -33.46
C THR A 165 11.10 -2.28 -33.87
N GLN A 166 12.07 -2.11 -32.97
CA GLN A 166 13.46 -2.51 -33.24
C GLN A 166 13.59 -4.01 -33.43
N ARG A 167 12.98 -4.82 -32.55
CA ARG A 167 12.95 -6.28 -32.68
C ARG A 167 12.36 -6.71 -34.02
N GLN A 168 11.25 -6.10 -34.44
CA GLN A 168 10.62 -6.40 -35.72
C GLN A 168 11.55 -6.08 -36.90
N LYS A 169 12.27 -4.95 -36.85
CA LYS A 169 13.27 -4.59 -37.87
C LYS A 169 14.44 -5.57 -37.91
N GLU A 170 14.95 -6.00 -36.76
CA GLU A 170 16.04 -7.00 -36.68
C GLU A 170 15.60 -8.36 -37.25
N PHE A 171 14.34 -8.76 -36.99
CA PHE A 171 13.77 -9.98 -37.56
C PHE A 171 13.63 -9.91 -39.09
N VAL A 172 13.05 -8.82 -39.61
CA VAL A 172 12.89 -8.62 -41.07
C VAL A 172 14.25 -8.49 -41.79
N ALA A 173 15.26 -7.91 -41.14
CA ALA A 173 16.60 -7.84 -41.69
C ALA A 173 17.28 -9.22 -41.75
N SER A 174 17.06 -10.09 -40.75
CA SER A 174 17.56 -11.46 -40.74
C SER A 174 16.98 -12.28 -41.90
N ASP A 175 15.67 -12.19 -42.14
CA ASP A 175 15.00 -12.90 -43.23
C ASP A 175 15.50 -12.43 -44.62
N ASN A 176 15.82 -11.15 -44.78
CA ASN A 176 16.37 -10.60 -46.02
C ASN A 176 17.81 -11.06 -46.32
N TYR A 177 18.63 -11.37 -45.31
CA TYR A 177 19.98 -11.93 -45.52
C TYR A 177 19.91 -13.40 -45.94
N ASP A 178 18.97 -14.17 -45.41
CA ASP A 178 18.73 -15.56 -45.83
C ASP A 178 18.24 -15.65 -47.28
N GLN A 179 17.63 -14.57 -47.80
CA GLN A 179 17.15 -14.49 -49.19
C GLN A 179 18.21 -13.99 -50.19
N LEU A 180 19.26 -13.29 -49.73
CA LEU A 180 20.39 -12.83 -50.55
C LEU A 180 21.57 -13.82 -50.58
N GLY A 181 21.56 -14.87 -49.75
CA GLY A 181 22.59 -15.91 -49.71
C GLY A 181 22.34 -17.12 -50.63
N ALA A 182 21.26 -17.13 -51.41
CA ALA A 182 20.89 -18.25 -52.27
C ALA A 182 21.23 -18.06 -53.77
N GLU A 183 21.76 -16.89 -54.16
CA GLU A 183 22.00 -16.53 -55.56
C GLU A 183 23.39 -15.88 -55.75
N GLU A 184 24.46 -16.62 -55.46
CA GLU A 184 25.78 -16.36 -56.06
C GLU A 184 26.39 -17.69 -56.54
N ASP A 185 25.75 -18.26 -57.57
CA ASP A 185 26.42 -19.19 -58.48
C ASP A 185 26.82 -18.39 -59.73
N LEU A 186 27.97 -17.73 -59.67
CA LEU A 186 28.64 -17.13 -60.84
C LEU A 186 30.12 -17.47 -60.79
N GLU A 187 30.39 -18.64 -61.34
CA GLU A 187 31.62 -19.14 -61.95
C GLU A 187 32.93 -18.36 -61.69
N ALA A 188 33.78 -18.93 -60.84
CA ALA A 188 35.23 -18.79 -60.98
C ALA A 188 35.92 -20.13 -60.68
N SER A 189 36.44 -20.72 -61.75
CA SER A 189 37.13 -21.98 -61.87
C SER A 189 38.44 -22.10 -61.06
N SER A 190 38.75 -23.36 -60.71
CA SER A 190 40.08 -23.97 -60.63
C SER A 190 40.82 -24.08 -59.27
N ASN A 191 40.74 -25.32 -58.75
CA ASN A 191 41.83 -26.17 -58.27
C ASN A 191 42.44 -25.95 -56.88
N ILE A 192 41.89 -26.65 -55.88
CA ILE A 192 42.68 -27.24 -54.78
C ILE A 192 42.12 -28.65 -54.47
N PRO A 193 42.91 -29.75 -54.57
CA PRO A 193 42.41 -31.09 -54.28
C PRO A 193 42.38 -31.36 -52.77
N LEU A 194 41.20 -31.74 -52.26
CA LEU A 194 40.98 -32.26 -50.91
C LEU A 194 41.24 -33.77 -50.87
N THR A 195 42.28 -34.21 -50.17
CA THR A 195 42.45 -35.62 -49.80
C THR A 195 41.61 -35.92 -48.56
N LEU A 196 40.54 -36.69 -48.73
CA LEU A 196 39.74 -37.28 -47.65
C LEU A 196 40.52 -38.42 -46.98
N GLN A 197 40.99 -38.19 -45.75
CA GLN A 197 41.37 -39.27 -44.85
C GLN A 197 40.18 -39.59 -43.95
N THR A 198 39.45 -40.63 -44.32
CA THR A 198 38.41 -41.24 -43.47
C THR A 198 39.07 -42.07 -42.39
N VAL A 199 38.80 -41.75 -41.12
CA VAL A 199 39.02 -42.68 -40.00
C VAL A 199 37.66 -43.05 -39.44
N SER A 200 37.32 -44.32 -39.55
CA SER A 200 36.13 -44.94 -38.96
C SER A 200 36.51 -45.47 -37.59
N ILE A 201 35.77 -45.09 -36.53
CA ILE A 201 35.70 -45.88 -35.30
C ILE A 201 34.25 -45.88 -34.77
N GLN A 202 33.75 -47.10 -34.58
CA GLN A 202 32.42 -47.53 -34.12
C GLN A 202 32.11 -47.18 -32.65
N PRO A 203 30.83 -47.26 -32.23
CA PRO A 203 30.39 -46.91 -30.88
C PRO A 203 30.62 -48.07 -29.88
N GLN A 204 30.96 -47.74 -28.62
CA GLN A 204 30.96 -48.69 -27.51
C GLN A 204 29.90 -48.35 -26.47
N VAL A 205 29.16 -49.39 -26.12
CA VAL A 205 28.03 -49.48 -25.20
C VAL A 205 28.53 -49.60 -23.76
N HIS A 206 27.67 -49.21 -22.82
CA HIS A 206 27.83 -49.20 -21.36
C HIS A 206 27.79 -50.60 -20.71
N ASP A 207 28.05 -50.61 -19.39
CA ASP A 207 27.85 -51.64 -18.35
C ASP A 207 29.07 -52.58 -18.06
N GLU A 208 29.46 -52.94 -16.84
CA GLU A 208 29.03 -52.66 -15.46
C GLU A 208 30.08 -53.23 -14.45
N GLN A 209 29.92 -52.85 -13.17
CA GLN A 209 30.27 -53.56 -11.91
C GLN A 209 31.58 -53.30 -11.10
N GLU A 210 31.29 -52.74 -9.91
CA GLU A 210 31.75 -53.10 -8.54
C GLU A 210 33.14 -52.62 -8.05
N GLN A 211 33.20 -51.80 -6.98
CA GLN A 211 33.03 -52.21 -5.58
C GLN A 211 33.28 -51.05 -4.59
N GLN A 212 32.72 -51.17 -3.37
CA GLN A 212 33.05 -50.47 -2.09
C GLN A 212 32.53 -49.03 -1.93
N GLN A 213 31.81 -48.61 -0.88
CA GLN A 213 31.71 -49.01 0.54
C GLN A 213 30.40 -48.49 1.17
N HIS A 214 29.79 -49.26 2.08
CA HIS A 214 28.91 -48.82 3.17
C HIS A 214 29.72 -48.77 4.50
N PRO A 215 29.34 -48.03 5.56
CA PRO A 215 28.25 -48.41 6.49
C PRO A 215 27.29 -47.25 6.86
N SER A 216 25.95 -47.43 6.92
CA SER A 216 25.12 -47.87 8.07
C SER A 216 25.05 -46.82 9.20
N THR A 217 23.90 -46.21 9.55
CA THR A 217 22.86 -46.75 10.46
C THR A 217 21.60 -45.85 10.36
N ILE A 218 20.40 -46.30 9.92
CA ILE A 218 19.22 -46.85 10.67
C ILE A 218 18.76 -45.86 11.80
N VAL A 219 17.52 -45.34 11.91
CA VAL A 219 16.25 -46.00 12.32
C VAL A 219 15.02 -45.09 12.06
N SER A 220 13.96 -45.72 11.53
CA SER A 220 12.48 -45.59 11.65
C SER A 220 11.70 -44.26 11.83
N SER A 221 10.76 -44.10 10.89
CA SER A 221 9.29 -44.16 11.03
C SER A 221 8.52 -43.31 12.08
N SER A 222 7.50 -42.64 11.53
CA SER A 222 6.12 -42.47 12.04
C SER A 222 5.78 -41.30 12.98
N GLU A 223 4.65 -40.67 12.61
CA GLU A 223 3.59 -40.11 13.47
C GLU A 223 3.67 -38.67 14.01
N SER A 224 2.74 -37.86 13.47
CA SER A 224 1.81 -36.95 14.14
C SER A 224 2.32 -35.72 14.90
N SER A 225 1.64 -34.59 14.66
CA SER A 225 1.20 -33.53 15.60
C SER A 225 1.28 -32.18 14.88
N ASN A 226 0.20 -31.62 14.34
CA ASN A 226 -0.79 -30.82 15.06
C ASN A 226 -0.17 -29.84 16.07
N ILE A 227 0.25 -28.66 15.61
CA ILE A 227 0.24 -27.44 16.43
C ILE A 227 -0.25 -26.27 15.57
N SER A 228 -1.52 -25.94 15.82
CA SER A 228 -2.15 -24.67 15.51
C SER A 228 -1.70 -23.63 16.55
N PRO A 229 -1.38 -22.38 16.21
CA PRO A 229 -1.39 -21.29 17.18
C PRO A 229 -2.76 -20.60 17.08
N ASN A 230 -3.69 -21.09 17.89
CA ASN A 230 -4.91 -20.37 18.18
C ASN A 230 -4.60 -19.23 19.17
N SER A 231 -5.31 -18.12 19.00
CA SER A 231 -5.87 -17.32 20.11
C SER A 231 -4.89 -16.69 21.13
N ALA A 232 -4.54 -15.42 20.89
CA ALA A 232 -4.28 -14.47 21.98
C ALA A 232 -4.94 -13.13 21.63
N GLY A 233 -6.13 -12.89 22.20
CA GLY A 233 -6.80 -11.59 22.06
C GLY A 233 -8.32 -11.60 22.14
N LYS A 234 -8.92 -12.48 22.96
CA LYS A 234 -10.30 -12.33 23.39
C LYS A 234 -10.40 -12.83 24.83
N ASP A 235 -10.65 -11.91 25.75
CA ASP A 235 -11.31 -12.09 27.05
C ASP A 235 -10.94 -10.93 27.99
N LEU A 236 -11.56 -9.78 27.74
CA LEU A 236 -11.94 -8.86 28.82
C LEU A 236 -13.36 -8.42 28.47
N TRP A 237 -14.19 -8.24 29.49
CA TRP A 237 -15.64 -8.02 29.42
C TRP A 237 -16.50 -9.28 29.39
N ASP A 238 -16.38 -10.10 30.44
CA ASP A 238 -17.56 -10.71 31.06
C ASP A 238 -17.25 -11.22 32.48
N ARG A 239 -17.57 -10.41 33.50
CA ARG A 239 -18.35 -10.90 34.66
C ARG A 239 -18.83 -9.76 35.54
N LYS A 240 -20.16 -9.70 35.62
CA LYS A 240 -21.00 -9.11 36.66
C LYS A 240 -20.62 -9.60 38.07
N ASP A 241 -20.93 -8.73 39.04
CA ASP A 241 -21.57 -9.00 40.33
C ASP A 241 -21.16 -10.27 41.11
N ASP A 242 -20.54 -10.09 42.29
CA ASP A 242 -21.14 -10.46 43.58
C ASP A 242 -20.16 -10.34 44.78
N HIS A 243 -20.63 -9.67 45.83
CA HIS A 243 -20.29 -9.79 47.27
C HIS A 243 -18.84 -9.64 47.78
N VAL A 244 -18.56 -8.56 48.52
CA VAL A 244 -18.38 -8.48 50.01
C VAL A 244 -18.66 -7.05 50.47
#